data_AF-A0A3A0B6B0-F1
#
_entry.id   AF-A0A3A0B6B0-F1
#
_cell.length_a   1.000
_cell.length_b   1.000
_cell.length_c   1.000
_cell.angle_alpha   90.00
_cell.angle_beta   90.00
_cell.angle_gamma   90.00
#
_symmetry.space_group_name_H-M   'P 1'
#
loop_
_entity.id
_entity.type
_entity.pdbx_description
1 polymer ?
#
loop_
_entity_poly.entity_id
_entity_poly.type
_entity_poly.pdbx_seq_one_letter_code
_entity_poly.pdbx_strand_id
1 'polypeptide(L)' 'AHLPIAEKLMNELRAAGMDDKLVIVGGNIPEQDIPALKALGVAGVFPSSSRFEEIIAFIQSNVADKVP' A
#
# COMPACT_ATOMS: atom_id res chain seq x y z
N ALA A 1 0.82 5.40 -13.82
CA ALA A 1 -0.34 4.50 -13.63
C ALA A 1 -0.62 4.18 -12.15
N HIS A 2 0.40 4.08 -11.30
CA HIS A 2 0.23 3.72 -9.89
C HIS A 2 -0.75 4.65 -9.14
N LEU A 3 -0.74 5.98 -9.38
CA LEU A 3 -1.62 6.93 -8.69
C LEU A 3 -3.11 6.74 -9.05
N PRO A 4 -3.54 6.82 -10.34
CA PRO A 4 -4.95 6.62 -10.68
C PRO A 4 -5.52 5.25 -10.26
N ILE A 5 -4.70 4.20 -10.31
CA ILE A 5 -5.10 2.86 -9.89
C ILE A 5 -5.26 2.79 -8.37
N ALA A 6 -4.29 3.34 -7.62
CA ALA A 6 -4.36 3.38 -6.16
C ALA A 6 -5.56 4.20 -5.69
N GLU A 7 -5.81 5.38 -6.28
CA GLU A 7 -6.97 6.21 -5.95
C GLU A 7 -8.29 5.46 -6.17
N LYS A 8 -8.45 4.81 -7.33
CA LYS A 8 -9.64 4.00 -7.61
C LYS A 8 -9.80 2.87 -6.60
N LEU A 9 -8.74 2.11 -6.33
CA LEU A 9 -8.76 1.00 -5.37
C LEU A 9 -9.14 1.47 -3.96
N MET A 10 -8.52 2.54 -3.47
CA MET A 10 -8.79 3.07 -2.14
C MET A 10 -10.23 3.56 -2.00
N ASN A 11 -10.79 4.19 -3.04
CA ASN A 11 -12.19 4.59 -3.06
C ASN A 11 -13.14 3.38 -3.03
N GLU A 12 -12.84 2.31 -3.79
CA GLU A 12 -13.64 1.08 -3.79
C GLU A 12 -13.59 0.35 -2.44
N LEU A 13 -12.42 0.26 -1.81
CA LEU A 13 -12.27 -0.35 -0.48
C LEU A 13 -13.06 0.40 0.59
N ARG A 14 -13.01 1.74 0.57
CA ARG A 14 -13.79 2.59 1.47
C ARG A 14 -15.29 2.41 1.24
N ALA A 15 -15.73 2.37 -0.02
CA ALA A 15 -17.14 2.14 -0.37
C ALA A 15 -17.63 0.74 0.07
N ALA A 16 -16.73 -0.24 0.12
CA ALA A 16 -17.01 -1.59 0.62
C ALA A 16 -16.90 -1.72 2.15
N GLY A 17 -16.56 -0.66 2.89
CA GLY A 17 -16.36 -0.70 4.34
C GLY A 17 -15.15 -1.54 4.77
N MET A 18 -14.12 -1.63 3.92
CA MET A 18 -12.91 -2.43 4.14
C MET A 18 -11.73 -1.59 4.65
N ASP A 19 -12.00 -0.58 5.49
CA ASP A 19 -10.99 0.35 6.02
C ASP A 19 -9.98 -0.34 6.97
N ASP A 20 -10.24 -1.58 7.39
CA ASP A 20 -9.38 -2.39 8.27
C ASP A 20 -8.26 -3.13 7.51
N LYS A 21 -8.20 -3.01 6.18
CA LYS A 21 -7.25 -3.76 5.36
C LYS A 21 -5.95 -2.99 5.16
N LEU A 22 -4.84 -3.69 5.34
CA LEU A 22 -3.51 -3.19 4.98
C LEU A 22 -3.36 -3.17 3.45
N VAL A 23 -3.19 -1.98 2.87
CA VAL A 23 -2.94 -1.80 1.44
C VAL A 23 -1.50 -1.38 1.21
N ILE A 24 -0.81 -2.09 0.31
CA ILE A 24 0.54 -1.76 -0.14
C ILE A 24 0.57 -1.66 -1.67
N VAL A 25 1.44 -0.81 -2.20
CA VAL A 25 1.62 -0.60 -3.65
C VAL A 25 3.08 -0.79 -4.01
N GLY A 26 3.35 -1.49 -5.11
CA GLY A 26 4.72 -1.64 -5.64
C GLY A 26 4.80 -1.50 -7.16
N GLY A 27 6.02 -1.43 -7.67
CA GLY A 27 6.31 -1.33 -9.11
C GLY A 27 7.16 -0.11 -9.46
N ASN A 28 7.13 0.33 -10.73
CA ASN A 28 7.86 1.51 -11.17
C ASN A 28 7.15 2.80 -10.69
N ILE A 29 7.61 3.34 -9.56
CA ILE A 29 7.01 4.46 -8.84
C ILE A 29 8.06 5.56 -8.66
N PRO A 30 7.88 6.75 -9.25
CA PRO A 30 8.71 7.92 -8.99
C PRO A 30 8.66 8.34 -7.52
N GLU A 31 9.79 8.75 -6.95
CA GLU A 31 9.87 9.14 -5.53
C GLU A 31 8.90 10.26 -5.14
N GLN A 32 8.69 11.21 -6.06
CA GLN A 32 7.76 12.33 -5.88
C GLN A 32 6.29 11.91 -5.74
N ASP A 33 5.92 10.71 -6.21
CA ASP A 33 4.54 10.21 -6.15
C ASP A 33 4.25 9.45 -4.84
N ILE A 34 5.30 9.10 -4.08
CA ILE A 34 5.19 8.37 -2.81
C ILE A 34 4.36 9.14 -1.76
N PRO A 35 4.57 10.45 -1.53
CA PRO A 35 3.75 11.22 -0.59
C PRO A 35 2.26 11.21 -0.96
N ALA A 36 1.93 11.30 -2.25
CA ALA A 36 0.55 11.26 -2.72
C ALA A 36 -0.09 9.89 -2.49
N LEU A 37 0.61 8.79 -2.77
CA LEU A 37 0.14 7.44 -2.47
C LEU A 37 -0.14 7.24 -0.97
N LYS A 38 0.75 7.73 -0.10
CA LYS A 38 0.54 7.67 1.36
C LYS A 38 -0.65 8.50 1.81
N ALA A 39 -0.85 9.69 1.23
CA ALA A 39 -2.00 10.53 1.53
C ALA A 39 -3.36 9.89 1.15
N LEU A 40 -3.37 8.98 0.17
CA LEU A 40 -4.56 8.19 -0.17
C LEU A 40 -4.88 7.09 0.85
N GLY A 41 -4.00 6.82 1.82
CA GLY A 41 -4.14 5.77 2.82
C GLY A 41 -3.42 4.46 2.47
N VAL A 42 -2.56 4.46 1.44
CA VAL A 42 -1.65 3.33 1.20
C VAL A 42 -0.62 3.27 2.33
N ALA A 43 -0.56 2.14 3.02
CA ALA A 43 0.30 1.97 4.19
C ALA A 43 1.78 1.78 3.82
N GLY A 44 2.06 1.10 2.70
CA GLY A 44 3.41 0.80 2.24
C GLY A 44 3.58 1.04 0.73
N VAL A 45 4.67 1.69 0.34
CA VAL A 45 5.00 1.97 -1.07
C VAL A 45 6.39 1.43 -1.36
N PHE A 46 6.49 0.51 -2.33
CA PHE A 46 7.71 -0.23 -2.64
C PHE A 46 8.07 -0.08 -4.13
N PRO A 47 8.86 0.95 -4.50
CA PRO A 47 9.40 1.08 -5.85
C PRO A 47 10.20 -0.16 -6.28
N SER A 48 10.44 -0.36 -7.58
CA SER A 48 11.19 -1.52 -8.11
C SER A 48 12.61 -1.70 -7.55
N SER A 49 13.18 -0.68 -6.93
CA SER A 49 14.47 -0.71 -6.21
C SER A 49 14.38 -1.23 -4.77
N SER A 50 13.17 -1.44 -4.24
CA SER A 50 12.95 -1.88 -2.85
C SER A 50 13.49 -3.29 -2.64
N ARG A 51 14.07 -3.52 -1.48
CA ARG A 51 14.56 -4.84 -1.11
C ARG A 51 13.41 -5.73 -0.66
N PHE A 52 13.45 -7.01 -1.03
CA PHE A 52 12.44 -7.97 -0.58
C PHE A 52 12.38 -8.08 0.95
N GLU A 53 13.53 -7.99 1.63
CA GLU A 53 13.58 -8.05 3.09
C GLU A 53 12.76 -6.91 3.74
N GLU A 54 12.80 -5.71 3.16
CA GLU A 54 12.05 -4.55 3.66
C GLU A 54 10.53 -4.74 3.46
N ILE A 55 10.13 -5.29 2.30
CA ILE A 55 8.73 -5.59 2.00
C ILE A 55 8.19 -6.65 2.98
N ILE A 56 8.94 -7.73 3.19
CA ILE A 56 8.57 -8.81 4.11
C ILE A 56 8.44 -8.28 5.53
N ALA A 57 9.45 -7.56 6.02
CA ALA A 57 9.46 -7.00 7.37
C ALA A 57 8.29 -6.03 7.59
N PHE A 58 7.99 -5.20 6.59
CA PHE A 58 6.84 -4.29 6.64
C PHE A 58 5.52 -5.07 6.79
N ILE A 59 5.28 -6.08 5.94
CA ILE A 59 4.05 -6.86 5.99
C ILE A 59 3.91 -7.55 7.35
N GLN A 60 4.96 -8.24 7.82
CA GLN A 60 4.96 -8.94 9.10
C GLN A 60 4.71 -8.02 10.30
N SER A 61 5.21 -6.78 10.25
CA SER A 61 5.06 -5.83 11.35
C SER A 61 3.71 -5.09 11.37
N ASN A 62 2.98 -5.08 10.24
CA ASN A 62 1.78 -4.26 10.08
C ASN A 62 0.50 -5.08 9.86
N VAL A 63 0.59 -6.37 9.53
CA VAL A 63 -0.58 -7.24 9.48
C VAL A 63 -0.94 -7.65 10.92
N ALA A 64 -2.20 -7.45 11.31
CA ALA A 64 -2.69 -8.01 12.57
C ALA A 64 -2.68 -9.55 12.47
N ASP A 65 -2.27 -10.23 13.54
CA ASP A 65 -2.36 -11.69 13.62
C ASP A 65 -3.81 -12.12 13.33
N LYS A 66 -4.03 -12.68 12.15
CA LYS A 66 -5.21 -13.51 11.90
C LYS A 66 -4.82 -14.95 12.17
N VAL A 67 -4.73 -15.29 13.45
CA VAL A 67 -4.74 -16.68 13.91
C VAL A 67 -6.04 -16.86 14.71
N PRO A 68 -7.00 -17.69 14.26
CA PRO A 68 -8.00 -18.23 15.18
C PRO A 68 -7.33 -19.10 16.26
#